data_AF-A0A9Q1M8Y7-F1
#
_entry.id   AF-A0A9Q1M8Y7-F1
#
_cell.length_a   1.000
_cell.length_b   1.000
_cell.length_c   1.000
_cell.angle_alpha   90.00
_cell.angle_beta   90.00
_cell.angle_gamma   90.00
#
_symmetry.space_group_name_H-M   'P 1'
#
loop_
_entity.id
_entity.type
_entity.pdbx_description
1 polymer ?
#
loop_
_entity_poly.entity_id
_entity_poly.type
_entity_poly.pdbx_seq_one_letter_code
_entity_poly.pdbx_strand_id
1 'polypeptide(L)'
;MAGVVNKFFITSLIMWAAPIAILYAFNHNLIPGVTDMSPHSMTLVSGFVAVISVNVVIAFYICLAMKEPSDKHEPDPKFLAEAKASVKQLGQNQDGDSSDTRAKKE
;
A
#
# COMPACT_ATOMS: atom_id res chain seq x y z
N MET A 1 4.04 7.80 -8.84
CA MET A 1 2.94 8.80 -8.82
C MET A 1 1.73 8.40 -9.65
N ALA A 2 1.84 8.06 -10.94
CA ALA A 2 0.66 7.75 -11.78
C ALA A 2 -0.19 6.56 -11.27
N GLY A 3 0.45 5.49 -10.76
CA GLY A 3 -0.26 4.32 -10.21
C GLY A 3 -1.07 4.61 -8.94
N VAL A 4 -0.52 5.43 -8.03
CA VAL A 4 -1.20 5.83 -6.79
C VAL A 4 -2.36 6.78 -7.05
N VAL A 5 -2.20 7.71 -8.00
CA VAL A 5 -3.27 8.64 -8.42
C VAL A 5 -4.43 7.87 -9.05
N ASN A 6 -4.15 6.87 -9.89
CA ASN A 6 -5.19 6.05 -10.52
C ASN A 6 -5.97 5.22 -9.48
N LYS A 7 -5.27 4.56 -8.54
CA LYS A 7 -5.89 3.83 -7.42
C LYS A 7 -6.75 4.74 -6.55
N PHE A 8 -6.26 5.94 -6.24
CA PHE A 8 -7.01 6.93 -5.47
C PHE A 8 -8.28 7.35 -6.20
N PHE A 9 -8.18 7.63 -7.50
CA PHE A 9 -9.31 8.05 -8.32
C PHE A 9 -10.39 6.96 -8.45
N ILE A 10 -9.98 5.71 -8.71
CA ILE A 10 -10.88 4.55 -8.77
C ILE A 10 -11.56 4.32 -7.42
N THR A 11 -10.79 4.40 -6.32
CA THR A 11 -11.36 4.17 -4.99
C THR A 11 -12.33 5.29 -4.60
N SER A 12 -11.99 6.55 -4.91
CA SER A 12 -12.88 7.70 -4.70
C SER A 12 -14.21 7.54 -5.46
N LEU A 13 -14.14 7.10 -6.72
CA LEU A 13 -15.32 6.77 -7.50
C LEU A 13 -16.17 5.67 -6.85
N ILE A 14 -15.55 4.58 -6.38
CA ILE A 14 -16.26 3.47 -5.74
C ILE A 14 -16.90 3.90 -4.41
N MET A 15 -16.21 4.72 -3.62
CA MET A 15 -16.71 5.22 -2.33
C MET A 15 -17.98 6.04 -2.47
N TRP A 16 -18.11 6.80 -3.56
CA TRP A 16 -19.33 7.58 -3.84
C TRP A 16 -20.38 6.77 -4.62
N ALA A 17 -19.95 5.95 -5.58
CA ALA A 17 -20.85 5.18 -6.43
C ALA A 17 -21.55 4.04 -5.67
N ALA A 18 -20.86 3.34 -4.74
CA ALA A 18 -21.43 2.19 -4.05
C ALA A 18 -22.66 2.56 -3.17
N PRO A 19 -22.63 3.61 -2.32
CA PRO A 19 -23.81 4.03 -1.57
C PRO A 19 -24.97 4.47 -2.46
N ILE A 20 -24.69 5.20 -3.54
CA ILE A 20 -25.70 5.65 -4.50
C ILE A 20 -26.33 4.47 -5.22
N ALA A 21 -25.51 3.51 -5.68
CA ALA A 21 -25.97 2.31 -6.35
C ALA A 21 -26.86 1.45 -5.43
N ILE A 22 -26.52 1.34 -4.14
CA ILE A 22 -27.34 0.64 -3.14
C ILE A 22 -28.69 1.33 -2.99
N LEU A 23 -28.71 2.65 -2.79
CA LEU A 23 -29.96 3.40 -2.67
C LEU A 23 -30.81 3.28 -3.94
N TYR A 24 -30.19 3.34 -5.11
CA TYR A 24 -30.87 3.18 -6.40
C TYR A 24 -31.45 1.77 -6.55
N ALA A 25 -30.70 0.73 -6.16
CA ALA A 25 -31.15 -0.66 -6.22
C ALA A 25 -32.38 -0.93 -5.35
N PHE A 26 -32.40 -0.37 -4.14
CA PHE A 26 -33.57 -0.46 -3.26
C PHE A 26 -34.74 0.38 -3.78
N ASN A 27 -34.49 1.56 -4.34
CA ASN A 27 -35.55 2.44 -4.87
C ASN A 27 -36.24 1.82 -6.10
N HIS A 28 -35.49 1.18 -6.99
CA HIS A 28 -36.02 0.51 -8.18
C HIS A 28 -36.41 -0.96 -7.97
N ASN A 29 -36.46 -1.45 -6.72
CA ASN A 29 -36.82 -2.83 -6.40
C ASN A 29 -35.98 -3.88 -7.15
N LEU A 30 -34.71 -3.56 -7.43
CA LEU A 30 -33.80 -4.41 -8.21
C LEU A 30 -33.29 -5.62 -7.42
N ILE A 31 -33.52 -5.63 -6.10
CA ILE A 31 -33.17 -6.74 -5.22
C ILE A 31 -34.40 -7.63 -5.07
N PRO A 32 -34.39 -8.85 -5.64
CA PRO A 32 -35.51 -9.77 -5.48
C PRO A 32 -35.64 -10.17 -4.00
N GLY A 33 -36.87 -10.11 -3.46
CA GLY A 33 -37.19 -10.52 -2.08
C GLY A 33 -37.22 -9.40 -1.04
N VAL A 34 -36.83 -8.16 -1.37
CA VAL A 34 -37.05 -6.99 -0.49
C VAL A 34 -38.27 -6.16 -0.90
N THR A 35 -38.89 -6.49 -2.04
CA THR A 35 -39.99 -5.76 -2.67
C THR A 35 -41.30 -5.84 -1.87
N ASP A 36 -41.50 -6.92 -1.12
CA ASP A 36 -42.68 -7.14 -0.29
C ASP A 36 -42.56 -6.53 1.12
N MET A 37 -41.44 -5.86 1.42
CA MET A 37 -41.24 -5.23 2.73
C MET A 37 -42.02 -3.92 2.85
N SER A 38 -42.47 -3.61 4.07
CA SER A 38 -43.07 -2.31 4.33
C SER A 38 -42.06 -1.18 4.04
N PRO A 39 -42.52 0.00 3.58
CA PRO A 39 -41.63 1.11 3.23
C PRO A 39 -40.66 1.51 4.36
N HIS A 40 -41.13 1.47 5.61
CA HIS A 40 -40.31 1.73 6.79
C HIS A 40 -39.18 0.71 6.97
N SER A 41 -39.45 -0.57 6.77
CA SER A 41 -38.44 -1.63 6.88
C SER A 41 -37.40 -1.50 5.76
N MET A 42 -37.84 -1.15 4.55
CA MET A 42 -36.97 -0.96 3.40
C MET A 42 -35.99 0.20 3.58
N THR A 43 -36.44 1.34 4.15
CA THR A 43 -35.55 2.45 4.49
C THR A 43 -34.51 2.05 5.54
N LEU A 44 -34.92 1.29 6.56
CA LEU A 44 -34.04 0.89 7.65
C LEU A 44 -32.99 -0.12 7.18
N VAL A 45 -33.40 -1.10 6.38
CA VAL A 45 -32.50 -2.10 5.76
C VAL A 45 -31.54 -1.44 4.76
N SER A 46 -32.04 -0.62 3.85
CA SER A 46 -31.18 0.06 2.87
C SER A 46 -30.16 0.99 3.53
N GLY A 47 -30.57 1.73 4.57
CA GLY A 47 -29.66 2.56 5.36
C GLY A 47 -28.57 1.73 6.05
N PHE A 48 -28.94 0.62 6.68
CA PHE A 48 -27.99 -0.29 7.32
C PHE A 48 -27.00 -0.91 6.32
N VAL A 49 -27.50 -1.37 5.16
CA VAL A 49 -26.66 -1.91 4.08
C VAL A 49 -25.72 -0.84 3.51
N ALA A 50 -26.19 0.40 3.35
CA ALA A 50 -25.35 1.51 2.90
C ALA A 50 -24.21 1.80 3.89
N VAL A 51 -24.48 1.82 5.19
CA VAL A 51 -23.46 2.01 6.23
C VAL A 51 -22.42 0.87 6.19
N ILE A 52 -22.86 -0.39 6.10
CA ILE A 52 -21.95 -1.54 5.98
C ILE A 52 -21.09 -1.43 4.72
N SER A 53 -21.70 -1.07 3.58
CA SER A 53 -20.98 -0.93 2.32
C SER A 53 -19.86 0.09 2.41
N VAL A 54 -20.10 1.24 3.02
CA VAL A 54 -19.05 2.26 3.21
C VAL A 54 -17.91 1.71 4.07
N ASN A 55 -18.22 0.99 5.15
CA ASN A 55 -17.21 0.39 6.02
C ASN A 55 -16.35 -0.66 5.30
N VAL A 56 -16.95 -1.48 4.44
CA VAL A 56 -16.22 -2.45 3.60
C VAL A 56 -15.28 -1.74 2.62
N VAL A 57 -15.74 -0.69 1.95
CA VAL A 57 -14.90 0.10 1.02
C VAL A 57 -13.72 0.74 1.75
N ILE A 58 -13.95 1.29 2.94
CA ILE A 58 -12.90 1.87 3.78
C ILE A 58 -11.89 0.80 4.19
N ALA A 59 -12.33 -0.37 4.67
CA ALA A 59 -11.45 -1.46 5.05
C ALA A 59 -10.59 -1.93 3.87
N PHE A 60 -11.19 -2.08 2.69
CA PHE A 60 -10.47 -2.43 1.47
C PHE A 60 -9.43 -1.39 1.10
N TYR A 61 -9.75 -0.09 1.24
CA TYR A 61 -8.80 0.99 1.00
C TYR A 61 -7.61 0.95 1.96
N ILE A 62 -7.86 0.72 3.26
CA ILE A 62 -6.80 0.56 4.26
C ILE A 62 -5.90 -0.63 3.89
N CYS A 63 -6.49 -1.77 3.50
CA CYS A 63 -5.71 -2.91 3.03
C CYS A 63 -4.88 -2.60 1.78
N LEU A 64 -5.44 -1.88 0.80
CA LEU A 64 -4.71 -1.47 -0.39
C LEU A 64 -3.57 -0.49 -0.08
N ALA A 65 -3.78 0.43 0.86
CA ALA A 65 -2.77 1.37 1.33
C ALA A 65 -1.64 0.64 2.08
N MET A 66 -1.97 -0.34 2.91
CA MET A 66 -0.98 -1.18 3.59
C MET A 66 -0.21 -2.10 2.64
N LYS A 67 -0.80 -2.45 1.48
CA LYS A 67 -0.21 -3.36 0.50
C LYS A 67 0.67 -2.65 -0.54
N GLU A 68 0.82 -1.34 -0.50
CA GLU A 68 1.93 -0.68 -1.18
C GLU A 68 3.20 -0.93 -0.36
N PRO A 69 4.09 -1.85 -0.77
CA PRO A 69 5.36 -1.97 -0.11
C PRO A 69 6.10 -0.66 -0.37
N SER A 70 6.53 0.00 0.71
CA SER A 70 7.60 0.99 0.70
C SER A 70 8.62 0.55 -0.32
N ASP A 71 8.66 1.24 -1.46
CA ASP A 71 9.67 1.08 -2.50
C ASP A 71 11.00 1.06 -1.73
N LYS A 72 11.61 -0.12 -1.60
CA LYS A 72 12.85 -0.22 -0.84
C LYS A 72 13.81 0.57 -1.69
N HIS A 73 14.17 1.75 -1.21
CA HIS A 73 15.18 2.59 -1.83
C HIS A 73 16.43 1.72 -1.95
N GLU A 74 16.66 1.16 -3.15
CA GLU A 74 17.86 0.40 -3.40
C GLU A 74 19.01 1.40 -3.27
N PRO A 75 19.98 1.15 -2.37
CA PRO A 75 21.11 2.04 -2.23
C PRO A 75 21.83 2.12 -3.58
N ASP A 76 22.18 3.35 -3.98
CA ASP A 76 22.71 3.62 -5.31
C ASP A 76 23.85 2.64 -5.64
N PRO A 77 23.76 1.90 -6.77
CA PRO A 77 24.69 0.84 -7.13
C PRO A 77 26.14 1.31 -7.18
N LYS A 78 26.38 2.61 -7.36
CA LYS A 78 27.70 3.22 -7.27
C LYS A 78 28.25 3.17 -5.83
N PHE A 79 27.44 3.46 -4.82
CA PHE A 79 27.83 3.34 -3.41
C PHE A 79 28.07 1.88 -3.01
N LEU A 80 27.28 0.93 -3.52
CA LEU A 80 27.52 -0.50 -3.26
C LEU A 80 28.84 -0.97 -3.89
N ALA A 81 29.14 -0.53 -5.11
CA ALA A 81 30.40 -0.86 -5.76
C ALA A 81 31.60 -0.25 -5.02
N GLU A 82 31.49 1.01 -4.60
CA GLU A 82 32.54 1.73 -3.87
C GLU A 82 32.75 1.17 -2.46
N ALA A 83 31.69 0.87 -1.72
CA ALA A 83 31.79 0.23 -0.41
C ALA A 83 32.39 -1.17 -0.51
N LYS A 84 31.99 -1.95 -1.52
CA LYS A 84 32.54 -3.30 -1.76
C LYS A 84 34.01 -3.24 -2.19
N ALA A 85 34.41 -2.21 -2.94
CA ALA A 85 35.81 -1.98 -3.29
C ALA A 85 36.64 -1.53 -2.07
N SER A 86 36.11 -0.64 -1.25
CA SER A 86 36.74 -0.17 0.00
C SER A 86 36.98 -1.32 0.98
N VAL A 87 35.99 -2.20 1.20
CA VAL A 87 36.15 -3.39 2.05
C VAL A 87 37.20 -4.37 1.49
N LYS A 88 37.25 -4.56 0.17
CA LYS A 88 38.28 -5.40 -0.46
C LYS A 88 39.68 -4.81 -0.32
N GLN A 89 39.82 -3.51 -0.49
CA GLN A 89 41.09 -2.80 -0.33
C GLN A 89 41.58 -2.83 1.13
N LEU A 90 40.65 -2.74 2.10
CA LEU A 90 40.97 -2.91 3.52
C LEU A 90 41.45 -4.34 3.84
N GLY A 91 40.82 -5.36 3.25
CA GLY A 91 41.26 -6.76 3.39
C GLY A 91 42.63 -7.03 2.77
N GLN A 92 42.90 -6.52 1.57
CA GLN A 92 44.21 -6.65 0.92
C GLN A 92 45.33 -5.92 1.65
N ASN A 93 45.05 -4.78 2.29
CA ASN A 93 46.02 -4.08 3.11
C ASN A 93 46.30 -4.80 4.45
N GLN A 94 45.38 -5.62 4.95
CA GLN A 94 45.63 -6.47 6.14
C GLN A 94 46.43 -7.74 5.79
N ASP A 95 46.23 -8.30 4.60
CA ASP A 95 46.97 -9.47 4.13
C ASP A 95 48.37 -9.11 3.56
N GLY A 96 48.64 -7.82 3.33
CA GLY A 96 49.90 -7.31 2.77
C GLY A 96 50.86 -6.62 3.76
N ASP A 97 50.43 -6.32 4.99
CA ASP A 97 51.22 -5.56 5.97
C ASP A 97 51.58 -6.36 7.24
N SER A 98 51.95 -7.63 7.06
CA SER A 98 52.62 -8.43 8.11
C SER A 98 54.12 -8.63 7.86
N SER A 99 54.72 -7.78 7.04
CA SER A 99 56.17 -7.80 6.84
C SER A 99 56.71 -6.41 6.47
N ASP A 100 56.76 -5.49 7.43
CA ASP A 100 57.89 -4.58 7.46
C ASP A 100 58.42 -4.31 8.87
N THR A 101 59.49 -5.03 9.14
CA THR A 101 60.42 -4.91 10.25
C THR A 101 60.95 -3.48 10.44
N ARG A 102 60.74 -2.97 11.66
CA ARG A 102 61.82 -2.47 12.55
C ARG A 102 62.79 -1.42 11.94
N ALA A 103 62.51 -0.14 12.17
CA ALA A 103 63.56 0.89 12.31
C ALA A 103 63.11 2.03 13.24
N LYS A 104 63.27 1.84 14.55
CA LYS A 104 63.45 2.96 15.49
C LYS A 104 64.83 3.55 15.22
N LYS A 105 64.90 4.82 14.81
CA LYS A 105 66.12 5.63 14.95
C LYS A 105 65.94 6.55 16.15
N GLU A 106 66.92 6.46 17.05
CA GLU A 106 67.31 7.49 18.03
C GLU A 106 67.73 8.79 17.35
#